data_AF-A0A8B8B552-F1
#
_entry.id   AF-A0A8B8B552-F1
#
_cell.length_a   1.000
_cell.length_b   1.000
_cell.length_c   1.000
_cell.angle_alpha   90.00
_cell.angle_beta   90.00
_cell.angle_gamma   90.00
#
_symmetry.space_group_name_H-M   'P 1'
#
loop_
_entity.id
_entity.type
_entity.pdbx_description
1 polymer ?
#
loop_
_entity_poly.entity_id
_entity_poly.type
_entity_poly.pdbx_seq_one_letter_code
_entity_poly.pdbx_strand_id
1 'polypeptide(L)'
;MMHRESCVCGMDSLELFQVPPTNIALEDSKWIEYYPVSSTLTSDTAPIEFEIKGQGDEYVDLSQTYIQMLVKFTKDNGTALTGSTGVSSPVNNIVHSLFSEIDLSLNGKVITPGTDTYPYKAYLEKLLSYEHNTLNTQMKACTMWYKDTPAAMDDLELEDKSYVAKEFTVSSDKVNITADLPEGEYPRDLEMRD
;
A
#
# COMPACT_ATOMS: atom_id res chain seq x y z
N MET A 1 -29.74 -15.09 -6.68
CA MET A 1 -30.98 -15.90 -6.51
C MET A 1 -31.14 -16.09 -5.01
N MET A 2 -32.17 -15.51 -4.39
CA MET A 2 -32.36 -15.59 -2.93
C MET A 2 -32.86 -16.98 -2.54
N HIS A 3 -32.31 -17.57 -1.48
CA HIS A 3 -32.81 -18.85 -0.95
C HIS A 3 -34.15 -18.59 -0.24
N ARG A 4 -35.17 -19.39 -0.57
CA ARG A 4 -36.57 -19.19 -0.12
C ARG A 4 -36.74 -19.17 1.40
N GLU A 5 -35.81 -19.79 2.13
CA GLU A 5 -35.82 -19.87 3.60
C GLU A 5 -34.85 -18.91 4.29
N SER A 6 -34.18 -18.01 3.54
CA SER A 6 -33.30 -17.01 4.15
C SER A 6 -34.10 -15.91 4.86
N CYS A 7 -33.76 -15.61 6.11
CA CYS A 7 -34.33 -14.51 6.89
C CYS A 7 -33.50 -13.22 6.72
N VAL A 8 -33.95 -12.08 7.26
CA VAL A 8 -33.26 -10.79 7.17
C VAL A 8 -31.94 -10.82 7.96
N CYS A 9 -30.86 -10.33 7.34
CA CYS A 9 -29.50 -10.27 7.87
C CYS A 9 -29.39 -9.65 9.29
N GLY A 10 -28.81 -10.42 10.22
CA GLY A 10 -28.20 -9.98 11.49
C GLY A 10 -26.85 -10.67 11.69
N MET A 11 -26.01 -10.21 12.63
CA MET A 11 -24.64 -10.77 12.83
C MET A 11 -24.66 -12.27 13.12
N ASP A 12 -24.04 -13.06 12.24
CA ASP A 12 -24.15 -14.53 12.16
C ASP A 12 -22.84 -15.27 12.53
N SER A 13 -22.08 -14.76 13.51
CA SER A 13 -20.75 -15.32 13.81
C SER A 13 -20.76 -16.72 14.45
N LEU A 14 -21.92 -17.30 14.74
CA LEU A 14 -22.07 -18.54 15.52
C LEU A 14 -23.00 -19.61 14.90
N GLU A 15 -23.70 -19.37 13.79
CA GLU A 15 -24.65 -20.35 13.24
C GLU A 15 -24.13 -21.07 11.98
N LEU A 16 -23.28 -22.08 12.20
CA LEU A 16 -22.61 -22.86 11.14
C LEU A 16 -23.54 -23.70 10.25
N PHE A 17 -24.80 -23.92 10.66
CA PHE A 17 -25.74 -24.84 10.00
C PHE A 17 -27.05 -24.18 9.54
N GLN A 18 -27.20 -22.88 9.76
CA GLN A 18 -28.39 -22.15 9.30
C GLN A 18 -28.19 -21.66 7.87
N VAL A 19 -29.28 -21.56 7.12
CA VAL A 19 -29.26 -20.89 5.81
C VAL A 19 -28.84 -19.44 6.07
N PRO A 20 -27.74 -18.95 5.48
CA PRO A 20 -27.27 -17.60 5.73
C PRO A 20 -28.38 -16.60 5.46
N PRO A 21 -28.61 -15.65 6.38
CA PRO A 21 -29.66 -14.67 6.19
C PRO A 21 -29.29 -13.77 5.00
N THR A 22 -30.28 -13.41 4.18
CA THR A 22 -30.07 -12.55 3.03
C THR A 22 -30.29 -11.11 3.45
N ASN A 23 -29.32 -10.23 3.21
CA ASN A 23 -29.54 -8.80 3.33
C ASN A 23 -30.42 -8.34 2.16
N ILE A 24 -31.67 -7.96 2.46
CA ILE A 24 -32.64 -7.45 1.48
C ILE A 24 -32.69 -5.92 1.43
N ALA A 25 -31.92 -5.23 2.28
CA ALA A 25 -31.95 -3.77 2.36
C ALA A 25 -31.09 -3.08 1.28
N LEU A 26 -30.16 -3.81 0.67
CA LEU A 26 -29.25 -3.31 -0.36
C LEU A 26 -29.73 -3.84 -1.72
N GLU A 27 -30.49 -3.01 -2.44
CA GLU A 27 -31.17 -3.41 -3.68
C GLU A 27 -30.25 -3.37 -4.91
N ASP A 28 -29.33 -2.40 -4.94
CA ASP A 28 -28.39 -2.17 -6.05
C ASP A 28 -27.07 -1.54 -5.56
N SER A 29 -26.00 -1.71 -6.34
CA SER A 29 -24.69 -1.11 -6.08
C SER A 29 -24.15 -0.48 -7.35
N LYS A 30 -23.67 0.76 -7.27
CA LYS A 30 -23.12 1.50 -8.41
C LYS A 30 -21.80 2.18 -8.06
N TRP A 31 -20.92 2.31 -9.04
CA TRP A 31 -19.72 3.13 -8.95
C TRP A 31 -20.06 4.58 -9.32
N ILE A 32 -19.68 5.52 -8.45
CA ILE A 32 -19.86 6.96 -8.69
C ILE A 32 -18.49 7.61 -8.70
N GLU A 33 -18.20 8.39 -9.74
CA GLU A 33 -16.96 9.15 -9.83
C GLU A 33 -17.15 10.53 -9.18
N TYR A 34 -16.21 10.89 -8.30
CA TYR A 34 -16.15 12.21 -7.68
C TYR A 34 -14.85 12.90 -8.08
N TYR A 35 -14.96 14.17 -8.46
CA TYR A 35 -13.82 15.02 -8.75
C TYR A 35 -13.45 15.87 -7.53
N PRO A 36 -12.19 16.30 -7.42
CA PRO A 36 -11.79 17.23 -6.37
C PRO A 36 -12.63 18.52 -6.40
N VAL A 37 -12.89 19.09 -5.21
CA VAL A 37 -13.62 20.36 -5.05
C VAL A 37 -12.88 21.51 -5.76
N SER A 38 -11.56 21.47 -5.76
CA SER A 38 -10.69 22.37 -6.53
C SER A 38 -10.03 21.62 -7.68
N SER A 39 -10.13 22.16 -8.90
CA SER A 39 -9.49 21.60 -10.09
C SER A 39 -8.02 22.00 -10.25
N THR A 40 -7.50 22.89 -9.39
CA THR A 40 -6.12 23.39 -9.47
C THR A 40 -5.34 23.09 -8.19
N LEU A 41 -4.18 22.45 -8.38
CA LEU A 41 -3.14 22.33 -7.36
C LEU A 41 -2.23 23.55 -7.49
N THR A 42 -2.47 24.56 -6.66
CA THR A 42 -1.74 25.83 -6.72
C THR A 42 -0.42 25.81 -5.96
N SER A 43 -0.18 24.77 -5.15
CA SER A 43 1.04 24.55 -4.38
C SER A 43 1.17 23.08 -3.98
N ASP A 44 2.38 22.65 -3.65
CA ASP A 44 2.68 21.28 -3.22
C ASP A 44 2.09 20.94 -1.84
N THR A 45 1.59 21.93 -1.11
CA THR A 45 0.98 21.79 0.21
C THR A 45 -0.54 21.97 0.19
N ALA A 46 -1.13 22.25 -0.97
CA ALA A 46 -2.58 22.44 -1.07
C ALA A 46 -3.29 21.08 -0.93
N PRO A 47 -4.31 20.97 -0.07
CA PRO A 47 -5.04 19.72 0.08
C PRO A 47 -5.87 19.41 -1.17
N ILE A 48 -5.99 18.12 -1.47
CA ILE A 48 -6.93 17.62 -2.49
C ILE A 48 -8.20 17.18 -1.74
N GLU A 49 -9.24 17.98 -1.84
CA GLU A 49 -10.48 17.76 -1.10
C GLU A 49 -11.54 17.11 -1.99
N PHE A 50 -12.18 16.07 -1.47
CA PHE A 50 -13.34 15.42 -2.07
C PHE A 50 -14.54 15.58 -1.14
N GLU A 51 -15.64 16.09 -1.67
CA GLU A 51 -16.88 16.23 -0.91
C GLU A 51 -17.94 15.25 -1.41
N ILE A 52 -18.16 14.19 -0.64
CA ILE A 52 -19.17 13.17 -0.93
C ILE A 52 -20.43 13.49 -0.12
N LYS A 53 -21.43 14.09 -0.79
CA LYS A 53 -22.74 14.36 -0.18
C LYS A 53 -23.57 13.07 -0.14
N GLY A 54 -24.25 12.83 0.98
CA GLY A 54 -25.22 11.74 1.08
C GLY A 54 -26.37 11.93 0.09
N GLN A 55 -26.72 10.88 -0.65
CA GLN A 55 -27.84 10.87 -1.59
C GLN A 55 -28.99 10.06 -1.02
N GLY A 56 -29.81 10.69 -0.16
CA GLY A 56 -31.06 10.09 0.34
C GLY A 56 -30.87 8.73 1.01
N ASP A 57 -31.23 7.66 0.28
CA ASP A 57 -31.22 6.27 0.73
C ASP A 57 -29.95 5.49 0.31
N GLU A 58 -28.95 6.17 -0.26
CA GLU A 58 -27.69 5.56 -0.69
C GLU A 58 -26.61 5.57 0.41
N TYR A 59 -25.90 4.46 0.55
CA TYR A 59 -24.75 4.32 1.45
C TYR A 59 -23.45 4.29 0.65
N VAL A 60 -22.39 4.89 1.21
CA VAL A 60 -21.04 4.83 0.65
C VAL A 60 -20.28 3.67 1.29
N ASP A 61 -19.85 2.72 0.47
CA ASP A 61 -18.95 1.66 0.90
C ASP A 61 -17.48 2.12 0.80
N LEU A 62 -16.91 2.51 1.95
CA LEU A 62 -15.51 2.93 2.03
C LEU A 62 -14.52 1.80 1.74
N SER A 63 -14.91 0.53 1.90
CA SER A 63 -14.05 -0.62 1.56
C SER A 63 -13.86 -0.78 0.05
N GLN A 64 -14.82 -0.26 -0.73
CA GLN A 64 -14.82 -0.23 -2.18
C GLN A 64 -14.75 1.22 -2.69
N THR A 65 -13.85 2.01 -2.11
CA THR A 65 -13.55 3.38 -2.57
C THR A 65 -12.10 3.46 -3.01
N TYR A 66 -11.86 3.98 -4.21
CA TYR A 66 -10.52 4.12 -4.78
C TYR A 66 -10.23 5.57 -5.16
N ILE A 67 -8.98 5.99 -4.92
CA ILE A 67 -8.45 7.22 -5.49
C ILE A 67 -7.79 6.88 -6.81
N GLN A 68 -8.26 7.50 -7.89
CA GLN A 68 -7.63 7.42 -9.20
C GLN A 68 -6.79 8.67 -9.44
N MET A 69 -5.58 8.47 -9.97
CA MET A 69 -4.62 9.55 -10.18
C MET A 69 -3.80 9.32 -11.45
N LEU A 70 -3.52 10.42 -12.15
CA LEU A 70 -2.67 10.46 -13.34
C LEU A 70 -1.43 11.29 -13.00
N VAL A 71 -0.27 10.65 -12.93
CA VAL A 71 1.00 11.28 -12.51
C VAL A 71 1.98 11.32 -13.67
N LYS A 72 2.67 12.46 -13.83
CA LYS A 72 3.77 12.63 -14.79
C LYS A 72 5.03 13.01 -14.04
N PHE A 73 6.11 12.26 -14.26
CA PHE A 73 7.42 12.56 -13.71
C PHE A 73 8.25 13.37 -14.71
N THR A 74 8.78 14.50 -14.26
CA THR A 74 9.65 15.39 -15.02
C THR A 74 10.85 15.79 -14.19
N LYS A 75 11.90 16.27 -14.84
CA LYS A 75 13.02 16.95 -14.15
C LYS A 75 12.52 18.28 -13.57
N ASP A 76 13.30 18.89 -12.68
CA ASP A 76 12.99 20.20 -12.07
C ASP A 76 12.73 21.31 -13.10
N ASN A 77 13.35 21.22 -14.27
CA ASN A 77 13.16 22.16 -15.38
C ASN A 77 11.95 21.84 -16.28
N GLY A 78 11.09 20.88 -15.89
CA GLY A 78 9.90 20.44 -16.63
C GLY A 78 10.17 19.54 -17.83
N THR A 79 11.44 19.23 -18.15
CA THR A 79 11.79 18.34 -19.25
C THR A 79 11.58 16.86 -18.89
N ALA A 80 11.47 16.00 -19.91
CA ALA A 80 11.29 14.57 -19.71
C ALA A 80 12.51 13.94 -19.02
N LEU A 81 12.25 12.92 -18.19
CA LEU A 81 13.30 12.05 -17.68
C LEU A 81 13.94 11.31 -18.86
N THR A 82 15.26 11.44 -19.00
CA THR A 82 16.06 10.79 -20.03
C THR A 82 16.99 9.81 -19.31
N GLY A 83 16.95 8.51 -19.63
CA GLY A 83 17.78 7.47 -18.97
C GLY A 83 19.29 7.58 -19.22
N SER A 84 19.78 8.73 -19.70
CA SER A 84 21.19 8.97 -20.04
C SER A 84 22.00 9.59 -18.90
N THR A 85 21.36 10.05 -17.82
CA THR A 85 22.02 10.79 -16.73
C THR A 85 21.47 10.30 -15.39
N GLY A 86 22.02 9.20 -14.89
CA GLY A 86 21.69 8.61 -13.59
C GLY A 86 20.37 7.84 -13.56
N VAL A 87 20.22 7.01 -12.51
CA VAL A 87 18.98 6.27 -12.25
C VAL A 87 18.02 7.20 -11.50
N SER A 88 16.92 7.58 -12.14
CA SER A 88 15.81 8.31 -11.50
C SER A 88 14.65 7.35 -11.36
N SER A 89 14.56 6.70 -10.20
CA SER A 89 13.52 5.73 -9.90
C SER A 89 12.51 6.33 -8.93
N PRO A 90 11.21 6.05 -9.09
CA PRO A 90 10.22 6.44 -8.12
C PRO A 90 10.49 5.76 -6.77
N VAL A 91 10.15 6.43 -5.68
CA VAL A 91 10.14 5.81 -4.35
C VAL A 91 9.19 4.62 -4.35
N ASN A 92 9.55 3.53 -3.67
CA ASN A 92 8.66 2.39 -3.48
C ASN A 92 7.33 2.86 -2.86
N ASN A 93 6.23 2.18 -3.20
CA ASN A 93 4.89 2.54 -2.74
C ASN A 93 4.45 3.97 -3.13
N ILE A 94 4.89 4.46 -4.30
CA ILE A 94 4.85 5.88 -4.67
C ILE A 94 3.50 6.56 -4.45
N VAL A 95 2.39 5.89 -4.74
CA VAL A 95 1.05 6.46 -4.59
C VAL A 95 0.78 6.94 -3.15
N HIS A 96 1.23 6.17 -2.16
CA HIS A 96 1.08 6.57 -0.76
C HIS A 96 2.14 7.57 -0.32
N SER A 97 3.31 7.55 -0.95
CA SER A 97 4.41 8.47 -0.66
C SER A 97 4.18 9.90 -1.17
N LEU A 98 3.19 10.12 -2.04
CA LEU A 98 2.83 11.45 -2.54
C LEU A 98 2.09 12.32 -1.50
N PHE A 99 1.54 11.72 -0.44
CA PHE A 99 0.71 12.42 0.53
C PHE A 99 1.33 12.33 1.93
N SER A 100 1.57 13.46 2.59
CA SER A 100 2.03 13.49 3.98
C SER A 100 0.93 13.06 4.96
N GLU A 101 -0.32 13.36 4.62
CA GLU A 101 -1.51 13.15 5.44
C GLU A 101 -2.73 12.82 4.56
N ILE A 102 -3.61 11.96 5.07
CA ILE A 102 -4.93 11.70 4.49
C ILE A 102 -5.96 11.74 5.61
N ASP A 103 -6.88 12.68 5.52
CA ASP A 103 -7.93 12.85 6.49
C ASP A 103 -9.31 12.44 5.98
N LEU A 104 -10.06 11.78 6.86
CA LEU A 104 -11.46 11.45 6.64
C LEU A 104 -12.30 12.15 7.68
N SER A 105 -13.26 12.97 7.22
CA SER A 105 -14.25 13.60 8.07
C SER A 105 -15.64 13.02 7.82
N LEU A 106 -16.35 12.71 8.89
CA LEU A 106 -17.75 12.29 8.86
C LEU A 106 -18.59 13.37 9.52
N ASN A 107 -19.54 13.96 8.77
CA ASN A 107 -20.41 15.03 9.26
C ASN A 107 -19.64 16.19 9.91
N GLY A 108 -18.54 16.62 9.28
CA GLY A 108 -17.69 17.71 9.77
C GLY A 108 -16.76 17.34 10.94
N LYS A 109 -16.78 16.08 11.40
CA LYS A 109 -15.86 15.58 12.43
C LYS A 109 -14.78 14.71 11.81
N VAL A 110 -13.52 15.11 11.95
CA VAL A 110 -12.37 14.30 11.55
C VAL A 110 -12.30 13.04 12.43
N ILE A 111 -12.19 11.88 11.79
CA ILE A 111 -12.09 10.57 12.46
C ILE A 111 -10.70 9.93 12.29
N THR A 112 -9.86 10.52 11.45
CA THR A 112 -8.44 10.18 11.29
C THR A 112 -7.59 10.91 12.35
N PRO A 113 -6.49 10.29 12.80
CA PRO A 113 -5.51 10.99 13.62
C PRO A 113 -4.73 11.98 12.75
N GLY A 114 -4.69 13.25 13.16
CA GLY A 114 -3.98 14.32 12.44
C GLY A 114 -2.46 14.19 12.61
N THR A 115 -1.82 13.38 11.76
CA THR A 115 -0.38 13.11 11.83
C THR A 115 0.21 13.04 10.43
N ASP A 116 1.28 13.81 10.20
CA ASP A 116 2.02 13.90 8.93
C ASP A 116 2.91 12.67 8.65
N THR A 117 2.48 11.48 9.06
CA THR A 117 3.24 10.23 8.99
C THR A 117 2.54 9.15 8.16
N TYR A 118 1.56 9.56 7.35
CA TYR A 118 0.78 8.65 6.52
C TYR A 118 1.64 7.73 5.64
N PRO A 119 2.71 8.19 4.95
CA PRO A 119 3.53 7.32 4.11
C PRO A 119 4.11 6.13 4.88
N TYR A 120 4.58 6.37 6.11
CA TYR A 120 5.16 5.34 6.97
C TYR A 120 4.09 4.35 7.46
N LYS A 121 2.94 4.86 7.88
CA LYS A 121 1.80 4.01 8.26
C LYS A 121 1.39 3.10 7.12
N ALA A 122 1.23 3.65 5.91
CA ALA A 122 0.85 2.88 4.72
C ALA A 122 1.90 1.83 4.33
N TYR A 123 3.19 2.16 4.45
CA TYR A 123 4.28 1.20 4.21
C TYR A 123 4.24 0.04 5.20
N LEU A 124 4.15 0.33 6.51
CA LEU A 124 4.12 -0.69 7.55
C LEU A 124 2.87 -1.57 7.47
N GLU A 125 1.71 -0.99 7.17
CA GLU A 125 0.47 -1.73 6.99
C GLU A 125 0.59 -2.73 5.82
N LYS A 126 1.16 -2.31 4.69
CA LYS A 126 1.43 -3.23 3.57
C LYS A 126 2.40 -4.35 3.94
N LEU A 127 3.45 -4.02 4.68
CA LEU A 127 4.47 -4.98 5.05
C LEU A 127 3.95 -6.04 6.03
N LEU A 128 3.08 -5.65 6.97
CA LEU A 128 2.69 -6.50 8.11
C LEU A 128 1.30 -7.12 7.96
N SER A 129 0.37 -6.48 7.24
CA SER A 129 -1.04 -6.90 7.23
C SER A 129 -1.45 -7.65 5.97
N TYR A 130 -0.76 -7.47 4.84
CA TYR A 130 -1.19 -8.02 3.55
C TYR A 130 -0.49 -9.35 3.21
N GLU A 131 -1.23 -10.24 2.56
CA GLU A 131 -0.71 -11.51 2.08
C GLU A 131 0.23 -11.35 0.88
N HIS A 132 1.13 -12.31 0.71
CA HIS A 132 2.14 -12.32 -0.36
C HIS A 132 1.52 -12.19 -1.77
N ASN A 133 0.38 -12.84 -2.02
CA ASN A 133 -0.26 -12.80 -3.33
C ASN A 133 -0.85 -11.42 -3.64
N THR A 134 -1.48 -10.78 -2.67
CA THR A 134 -2.03 -9.42 -2.81
C THR A 134 -0.93 -8.39 -3.06
N LEU A 135 0.20 -8.54 -2.36
CA LEU A 135 1.36 -7.67 -2.54
C LEU A 135 1.94 -7.76 -3.96
N ASN A 136 2.07 -8.98 -4.50
CA ASN A 136 2.64 -9.21 -5.83
C ASN A 136 1.68 -8.97 -7.00
N THR A 137 0.39 -8.78 -6.74
CA THR A 137 -0.63 -8.55 -7.77
C THR A 137 -1.16 -7.13 -7.70
N GLN A 138 -2.16 -6.89 -6.85
CA GLN A 138 -2.87 -5.62 -6.75
C GLN A 138 -1.96 -4.49 -6.28
N MET A 139 -1.17 -4.68 -5.21
CA MET A 139 -0.34 -3.60 -4.67
C MET A 139 0.80 -3.23 -5.61
N LYS A 140 1.39 -4.23 -6.28
CA LYS A 140 2.39 -4.01 -7.32
C LYS A 140 1.83 -3.22 -8.51
N ALA A 141 0.64 -3.58 -8.99
CA ALA A 141 0.00 -2.91 -10.13
C ALA A 141 -0.51 -1.50 -9.81
N CYS A 142 -1.17 -1.32 -8.66
CA CYS A 142 -1.87 -0.07 -8.33
C CYS A 142 -0.97 0.95 -7.62
N THR A 143 0.00 0.50 -6.83
CA THR A 143 0.78 1.39 -5.96
C THR A 143 2.29 1.27 -6.18
N MET A 144 2.72 0.45 -7.14
CA MET A 144 4.13 0.13 -7.41
C MET A 144 4.86 -0.34 -6.15
N TRP A 145 4.23 -1.25 -5.40
CA TRP A 145 4.86 -1.91 -4.27
C TRP A 145 5.84 -2.99 -4.73
N TYR A 146 7.07 -2.93 -4.26
CA TYR A 146 8.09 -3.97 -4.42
C TYR A 146 8.65 -4.33 -3.04
N LYS A 147 8.76 -5.63 -2.75
CA LYS A 147 9.40 -6.06 -1.51
C LYS A 147 10.91 -5.98 -1.67
N ASP A 148 11.56 -5.26 -0.76
CA ASP A 148 13.00 -5.08 -0.79
C ASP A 148 13.76 -6.38 -0.54
N THR A 149 15.00 -6.37 -0.99
CA THR A 149 15.96 -7.45 -0.76
C THR A 149 16.71 -7.17 0.53
N PRO A 150 16.80 -8.15 1.46
CA PRO A 150 17.67 -8.00 2.61
C PRO A 150 19.10 -7.62 2.17
N ALA A 151 19.70 -6.63 2.83
CA ALA A 151 21.01 -6.05 2.52
C ALA A 151 21.14 -5.24 1.22
N ALA A 152 20.05 -5.00 0.48
CA ALA A 152 20.03 -4.13 -0.70
C ALA A 152 18.82 -3.19 -0.69
N MET A 153 18.55 -2.59 0.48
CA MET A 153 17.44 -1.63 0.65
C MET A 153 17.76 -0.26 0.03
N ASP A 154 19.05 0.12 0.00
CA ASP A 154 19.54 1.38 -0.59
C ASP A 154 20.06 1.20 -2.02
N ASP A 155 19.82 0.03 -2.63
CA ASP A 155 20.24 -0.24 -4.00
C ASP A 155 19.26 0.41 -5.00
N LEU A 156 19.76 1.42 -5.68
CA LEU A 156 18.99 2.21 -6.65
C LEU A 156 19.13 1.69 -8.07
N GLU A 157 20.00 0.71 -8.32
CA GLU A 157 20.34 0.26 -9.68
C GLU A 157 19.24 -0.61 -10.32
N LEU A 158 18.22 -1.00 -9.54
CA LEU A 158 17.07 -1.81 -9.96
C LEU A 158 17.50 -3.09 -10.73
N GLU A 159 18.67 -3.64 -10.42
CA GLU A 159 19.16 -4.83 -11.09
C GLU A 159 18.33 -6.06 -10.68
N ASP A 160 18.06 -6.93 -11.65
CA ASP A 160 17.43 -8.21 -11.35
C ASP A 160 18.34 -9.04 -10.43
N LYS A 161 17.75 -9.66 -9.41
CA LYS A 161 18.48 -10.59 -8.53
C LYS A 161 19.16 -11.67 -9.37
N SER A 162 20.48 -11.64 -9.42
CA SER A 162 21.27 -12.72 -9.99
C SER A 162 21.63 -13.72 -8.89
N TYR A 163 21.26 -14.99 -9.10
CA TYR A 163 21.70 -16.08 -8.23
C TYR A 163 23.07 -16.55 -8.74
N VAL A 164 24.13 -16.28 -7.97
CA VAL A 164 25.45 -16.84 -8.27
C VAL A 164 25.51 -18.25 -7.70
N ALA A 165 25.70 -19.24 -8.57
CA ALA A 165 25.96 -20.61 -8.13
C ALA A 165 27.24 -20.63 -7.29
N LYS A 166 27.13 -21.02 -6.01
CA LYS A 166 28.28 -21.20 -5.13
C LYS A 166 28.64 -22.69 -5.12
N GLU A 167 29.87 -23.01 -5.50
CA GLU A 167 30.39 -24.36 -5.37
C GLU A 167 30.71 -24.65 -3.91
N PHE A 168 30.22 -25.78 -3.40
CA PHE A 168 30.52 -26.24 -2.04
C PHE A 168 31.50 -27.40 -2.14
N THR A 169 32.63 -27.30 -1.44
CA THR A 169 33.59 -28.41 -1.38
C THR A 169 33.00 -29.55 -0.57
N VAL A 170 32.79 -30.69 -1.22
CA VAL A 170 32.23 -31.90 -0.62
C VAL A 170 33.37 -32.71 -0.03
N SER A 171 33.52 -32.70 1.30
CA SER A 171 34.58 -33.47 1.99
C SER A 171 34.21 -34.94 2.24
N SER A 172 32.94 -35.32 2.04
CA SER A 172 32.35 -36.68 2.15
C SER A 172 30.96 -36.67 1.49
N ASP A 173 30.22 -37.78 1.38
CA ASP A 173 28.88 -37.89 0.73
C ASP A 173 27.76 -36.97 1.30
N LYS A 174 28.10 -35.98 2.13
CA LYS A 174 27.19 -34.99 2.73
C LYS A 174 27.59 -33.57 2.34
N VAL A 175 26.60 -32.79 1.92
CA VAL A 175 26.70 -31.34 1.68
C VAL A 175 26.14 -30.61 2.91
N ASN A 176 26.93 -29.76 3.55
CA ASN A 176 26.46 -28.86 4.61
C ASN A 176 26.05 -27.53 3.97
N ILE A 177 24.76 -27.17 4.07
CA ILE A 177 24.18 -25.97 3.42
C ILE A 177 24.25 -24.73 4.32
N THR A 178 24.60 -24.90 5.59
CA THR A 178 24.76 -23.81 6.55
C THR A 178 26.16 -23.21 6.44
N ALA A 179 26.26 -21.99 5.93
CA ALA A 179 27.39 -21.12 6.22
C ALA A 179 27.16 -20.46 7.59
N ASP A 180 28.18 -20.39 8.44
CA ASP A 180 28.10 -19.59 9.65
C ASP A 180 27.87 -18.12 9.26
N LEU A 181 26.89 -17.48 9.89
CA LEU A 181 26.73 -16.05 9.78
C LEU A 181 27.99 -15.38 10.34
N PRO A 182 28.52 -14.31 9.72
CA PRO A 182 29.56 -13.53 10.36
C PRO A 182 29.09 -13.10 11.75
N GLU A 183 29.99 -13.12 12.72
CA GLU A 183 29.69 -12.69 14.09
C GLU A 183 29.10 -11.28 14.02
N GLY A 184 27.93 -11.08 14.62
CA GLY A 184 27.25 -9.79 14.58
C GLY A 184 28.11 -8.74 15.29
N GLU A 185 28.78 -7.87 14.54
CA GLU A 185 29.43 -6.71 15.11
C GLU A 185 28.35 -5.70 15.52
N TYR A 186 28.22 -5.49 16.83
CA TYR A 186 27.47 -4.35 17.33
C TYR A 186 28.17 -3.07 16.83
N PRO A 187 27.42 -2.06 16.34
CA PRO A 187 28.01 -0.77 16.03
C PRO A 187 28.70 -0.28 17.30
N ARG A 188 30.04 -0.17 17.25
CA ARG A 188 30.83 0.35 18.35
C ARG A 188 30.24 1.69 18.72
N ASP A 189 29.92 1.81 20.00
CA ASP A 189 29.16 2.89 20.61
C ASP A 189 29.49 4.23 19.96
N LEU A 190 28.44 4.94 19.54
CA LEU A 190 28.49 6.39 19.41
C LEU A 190 28.98 6.90 20.77
N GLU A 191 30.27 7.28 20.84
CA GLU A 191 30.80 8.00 21.97
C GLU A 191 29.83 9.16 22.25
N MET A 192 29.15 9.06 23.40
CA MET A 192 28.43 10.19 23.95
C MET A 192 29.49 11.27 24.18
N ARG A 193 29.53 12.23 23.25
CA ARG A 193 30.20 13.50 23.48
C ARG A 193 29.36 14.24 24.51
N ASP A 194 29.85 14.25 25.74
CA ASP A 194 29.51 15.26 26.75
C ASP A 194 29.74 16.69 26.19
#